data_AF-A0A3D0SRF5-F1
#
_entry.id   AF-A0A3D0SRF5-F1
#
_cell.length_a   1.000
_cell.length_b   1.000
_cell.length_c   1.000
_cell.angle_alpha   90.00
_cell.angle_beta   90.00
_cell.angle_gamma   90.00
#
_symmetry.space_group_name_H-M   'P 1'
#
loop_
_entity.id
_entity.type
_entity.pdbx_description
1 polymer ?
#
loop_
_entity_poly.entity_id
_entity_poly.type
_entity_poly.pdbx_seq_one_letter_code
_entity_poly.pdbx_strand_id
1 'polypeptide(L)' 'ARSLAAAGMRPGDRLHNAYGYGLFTGGLGLHYGAEELGVMVTPISGGQTQRQIMLIRDFAPTGLSCTPS' A
#
# COMPACT_ATOMS: atom_id res chain seq x y z
N ALA A 1 -1.13 11.27 1.11
CA ALA A 1 -1.59 11.85 -0.17
C ALA A 1 -0.43 12.37 -1.00
N ARG A 2 0.23 13.46 -0.59
CA ARG A 2 1.25 14.16 -1.42
C ARG A 2 2.37 13.26 -1.93
N SER A 3 2.98 12.44 -1.07
CA SER A 3 4.07 11.54 -1.48
C SER A 3 3.62 10.47 -2.50
N LEU A 4 2.40 9.95 -2.36
CA LEU A 4 1.84 8.97 -3.31
C LEU A 4 1.54 9.65 -4.67
N ALA A 5 0.95 10.84 -4.64
CA ALA A 5 0.71 11.62 -5.86
C ALA A 5 2.03 11.98 -6.59
N ALA A 6 3.06 12.36 -5.84
CA ALA A 6 4.41 12.62 -6.34
C ALA A 6 5.08 11.35 -6.90
N ALA A 7 4.82 10.18 -6.31
CA ALA A 7 5.25 8.88 -6.82
C ALA A 7 4.45 8.40 -8.05
N GLY A 8 3.48 9.19 -8.53
CA GLY A 8 2.73 8.92 -9.75
C GLY A 8 1.33 8.35 -9.53
N MET A 9 0.93 8.04 -8.29
CA MET A 9 -0.40 7.50 -8.01
C MET A 9 -1.52 8.53 -8.25
N ARG A 10 -2.68 8.04 -8.69
CA ARG A 10 -3.88 8.82 -9.02
C ARG A 10 -5.11 8.22 -8.33
N PRO A 11 -6.20 8.99 -8.15
CA PRO A 11 -7.46 8.44 -7.69
C PRO A 11 -7.91 7.26 -8.56
N GLY A 12 -8.40 6.19 -7.93
CA GLY A 12 -8.79 4.94 -8.60
C GLY A 12 -7.67 3.91 -8.74
N ASP A 13 -6.41 4.29 -8.51
CA ASP A 13 -5.31 3.32 -8.45
C ASP A 13 -5.43 2.35 -7.26
N ARG A 14 -4.66 1.26 -7.33
CA ARG A 14 -4.67 0.17 -6.34
C ARG A 14 -3.30 0.04 -5.69
N LEU A 15 -3.24 0.24 -4.38
CA LEU A 15 -2.01 0.22 -3.60
C LEU A 15 -1.94 -1.01 -2.71
N HIS A 16 -0.90 -1.80 -2.90
CA HIS A 16 -0.54 -2.89 -2.01
C HIS A 16 0.36 -2.40 -0.89
N ASN A 17 -0.20 -2.20 0.30
CA ASN A 17 0.55 -1.62 1.42
C ASN A 17 1.11 -2.70 2.36
N ALA A 18 2.40 -3.00 2.15
CA ALA A 18 3.17 -3.97 2.93
C ALA A 18 4.00 -3.33 4.06
N TYR A 19 3.75 -2.07 4.42
CA TYR A 19 4.29 -1.53 5.69
C TYR A 19 3.52 -2.10 6.88
N GLY A 20 4.23 -2.32 7.99
CA GLY A 20 3.64 -2.82 9.23
C GLY A 20 2.49 -1.92 9.74
N TYR A 21 1.34 -2.53 10.00
CA TYR A 21 0.21 -1.87 10.68
C TYR A 21 0.31 -2.08 12.19
N GLY A 22 0.10 -1.01 12.96
CA GLY A 22 0.19 -1.01 14.42
C GLY A 22 0.75 0.30 14.93
N LEU A 23 1.57 0.25 15.99
CA LEU A 23 2.23 1.44 16.55
C LEU A 23 3.27 2.06 15.59
N PHE A 24 3.76 1.28 14.63
CA PHE A 24 4.61 1.80 13.57
C PHE A 24 3.80 2.70 12.62
N THR A 25 4.30 3.90 12.37
CA THR A 25 3.58 4.94 11.61
C THR A 25 3.52 4.68 10.13
N GLY A 26 4.41 3.85 9.56
CA GLY A 26 4.48 3.64 8.11
C GLY A 26 3.19 3.03 7.54
N GLY A 27 2.64 1.99 8.18
CA GLY A 27 1.41 1.34 7.71
C GLY A 27 0.20 2.29 7.71
N LEU A 28 -0.16 2.81 8.89
CA LEU A 28 -1.34 3.68 9.06
C LEU A 28 -1.17 5.06 8.41
N GLY A 29 0.02 5.66 8.49
CA GLY A 29 0.26 6.98 7.89
C GLY A 29 0.14 6.98 6.37
N LEU A 30 0.70 5.95 5.72
CA LEU A 30 0.56 5.78 4.27
C LEU A 30 -0.86 5.35 3.88
N HIS A 31 -1.53 4.53 4.71
CA HIS A 31 -2.92 4.11 4.50
C HIS A 31 -3.87 5.30 4.41
N TYR A 32 -3.93 6.15 5.44
CA TYR A 32 -4.79 7.33 5.42
C TYR A 32 -4.37 8.31 4.32
N GLY A 33 -3.08 8.38 4.01
CA GLY A 33 -2.60 9.15 2.89
C GLY A 33 -3.09 8.64 1.53
N ALA A 34 -3.32 7.35 1.36
CA ALA A 34 -3.82 6.73 0.15
C ALA A 34 -5.34 6.89 0.04
N GLU A 35 -6.08 6.67 1.14
CA GLU A 35 -7.52 6.94 1.21
C GLU A 35 -7.85 8.39 0.85
N GLU A 36 -7.11 9.35 1.41
CA GLU A 36 -7.25 10.77 1.10
C GLU A 36 -6.99 11.09 -0.39
N LEU A 37 -6.13 10.32 -1.05
CA LEU A 37 -5.86 10.47 -2.49
C LEU A 37 -6.91 9.77 -3.37
N GLY A 38 -7.87 9.03 -2.78
CA GLY A 38 -8.82 8.21 -3.52
C GLY A 38 -8.22 6.93 -4.11
N VAL A 39 -7.12 6.44 -3.52
CA VAL A 39 -6.47 5.18 -3.91
C VAL A 39 -7.07 4.02 -3.12
N MET A 40 -7.39 2.93 -3.79
CA MET A 40 -7.84 1.69 -3.14
C MET A 40 -6.66 1.02 -2.45
N VAL A 41 -6.76 0.73 -1.14
CA VAL A 41 -5.67 0.13 -0.36
C VAL A 41 -5.94 -1.34 -0.08
N THR A 42 -4.94 -2.19 -0.30
CA THR A 42 -4.84 -3.55 0.28
C THR A 42 -3.99 -3.49 1.55
N PRO A 43 -4.59 -3.56 2.75
CA PRO A 43 -3.88 -3.37 4.02
C PRO A 43 -3.29 -4.69 4.54
N ILE A 44 -2.21 -5.18 3.92
CA ILE A 44 -1.68 -6.53 4.19
C ILE A 44 -0.62 -6.60 5.31
N SER A 45 -0.03 -5.47 5.70
CA SER A 45 1.09 -5.43 6.66
C SER A 45 2.37 -6.10 6.13
N GLY A 46 3.43 -6.18 6.95
CA GLY A 46 4.79 -6.57 6.50
C GLY A 46 5.11 -8.07 6.48
N GLY A 47 4.14 -8.95 6.72
CA GLY A 47 4.37 -10.40 6.87
C GLY A 47 3.81 -11.25 5.73
N GLN A 48 3.81 -12.57 5.94
CA GLN A 48 3.12 -13.57 5.11
C GLN A 48 3.50 -13.52 3.60
N THR A 49 4.77 -13.66 3.24
CA THR A 49 5.28 -13.54 1.85
C THR A 49 4.47 -14.32 0.81
N GLN A 50 4.05 -15.56 1.10
CA GLN A 50 3.23 -16.33 0.16
C GLN A 50 1.85 -15.69 -0.08
N ARG A 51 1.26 -15.11 0.97
CA ARG A 51 0.00 -14.36 0.87
C ARG A 51 0.17 -13.05 0.12
N GLN A 52 1.30 -12.36 0.30
CA GLN A 52 1.65 -11.16 -0.48
C GLN A 52 1.63 -11.49 -1.99
N ILE A 53 2.33 -12.56 -2.38
CA ILE A 53 2.42 -13.01 -3.78
C ILE A 53 1.04 -13.36 -4.33
N MET A 54 0.24 -14.13 -3.58
CA MET A 54 -1.12 -14.48 -3.97
C MET A 54 -1.98 -13.23 -4.20
N LEU A 55 -2.01 -12.31 -3.24
CA LEU A 55 -2.81 -11.09 -3.35
C LEU A 55 -2.30 -10.14 -4.44
N ILE A 56 -0.99 -10.04 -4.68
CA ILE A 56 -0.46 -9.25 -5.80
C ILE A 56 -0.94 -9.81 -7.15
N ARG A 57 -1.01 -11.14 -7.30
CA ARG A 57 -1.51 -11.78 -8.53
C ARG A 57 -3.02 -11.58 -8.69
N ASP A 58 -3.78 -11.78 -7.62
CA ASP A 58 -5.25 -11.72 -7.66
C ASP A 58 -5.75 -10.28 -7.76
N PHE A 59 -5.07 -9.35 -7.08
CA PHE A 59 -5.46 -7.95 -7.01
C PHE A 59 -4.68 -7.06 -7.97
N ALA A 60 -3.66 -7.52 -8.68
CA ALA A 60 -2.96 -6.74 -9.71
C ALA A 60 -2.80 -5.23 -9.35
N PRO A 61 -2.15 -4.90 -8.22
CA PRO A 61 -2.04 -3.52 -7.74
C PRO A 61 -1.21 -2.67 -8.72
N THR A 62 -1.55 -1.39 -8.84
CA THR A 62 -0.78 -0.43 -9.66
C THR A 62 0.36 0.22 -8.88
N GLY A 63 0.42 0.03 -7.55
CA GLY A 63 1.54 0.44 -6.70
C GLY A 63 1.82 -0.53 -5.55
N LEU A 64 3.09 -0.59 -5.13
CA LEU A 64 3.56 -1.35 -3.97
C LEU A 64 4.30 -0.41 -3.02
N SER A 65 3.97 -0.49 -1.73
CA SER A 65 4.75 0.18 -0.68
C SER A 65 5.29 -0.84 0.31
N CYS A 66 6.61 -0.96 0.38
CA CYS A 66 7.32 -1.88 1.26
C CYS A 66 8.69 -1.31 1.68
N THR A 67 9.36 -1.99 2.60
CA THR A 67 10.79 -1.77 2.82
C THR A 67 11.61 -2.37 1.67
N PRO A 68 12.78 -1.80 1.34
CA PRO A 68 13.59 -2.27 0.21
C PRO A 68 14.47 -3.52 0.47
N SER A 69 14.67 -3.91 1.74
CA SER A 69 15.42 -5.12 2.14
C SER A 69 14.70 -6.41 1.73
#